data_AF-A0A957K478-F1
#
_entry.id   AF-A0A957K478-F1
#
_cell.length_a   1.000
_cell.length_b   1.000
_cell.length_c   1.000
_cell.angle_alpha   90.00
_cell.angle_beta   90.00
_cell.angle_gamma   90.00
#
_symmetry.space_group_name_H-M   'P 1'
#
loop_
_entity.id
_entity.type
_entity.pdbx_description
1 polymer ?
#
loop_
_entity_poly.entity_id
_entity_poly.type
_entity_poly.pdbx_seq_one_letter_code
_entity_poly.pdbx_strand_id
1 'polypeptide(L)'
;MRSRNIAAELRELVARRARGQCEYCLTAESISLGTCAVDQIIAIKHGGESDQDNLAYCCSLCNRYKGTDVASYDALSGELTLLYHPRRQRWLDHCDVNPDGTLLALTAITRVTIRLLQLNRKERLSERRLLIQHQMLNLPQ
;
A
#
# COMPACT_ATOMS: atom_id res chain seq x y z
N MET A 1 22.55 3.06 -15.84
CA MET A 1 21.28 3.11 -15.10
C MET A 1 21.32 1.99 -14.06
N ARG A 2 21.67 2.28 -12.80
CA ARG A 2 21.88 1.23 -11.79
C ARG A 2 20.52 0.73 -11.30
N SER A 3 20.07 -0.45 -11.74
CA SER A 3 19.24 -1.30 -10.87
C SER A 3 20.11 -1.67 -9.68
N ARG A 4 20.10 -0.85 -8.62
CA ARG A 4 20.68 -1.27 -7.34
C ARG A 4 19.71 -2.30 -6.77
N ASN A 5 20.12 -3.56 -6.85
CA ASN A 5 19.48 -4.66 -6.15
C ASN A 5 19.23 -4.21 -4.70
N ILE A 6 17.96 -4.12 -4.30
CA ILE A 6 17.59 -3.94 -2.89
C ILE A 6 18.14 -5.16 -2.15
N ALA A 7 19.02 -4.91 -1.17
CA ALA A 7 19.68 -5.94 -0.40
C ALA A 7 18.66 -6.91 0.23
N ALA A 8 19.01 -8.20 0.32
CA ALA A 8 18.12 -9.21 0.88
C ALA A 8 17.66 -8.86 2.30
N GLU A 9 18.60 -8.38 3.13
CA GLU A 9 18.35 -7.91 4.50
C GLU A 9 17.29 -6.80 4.55
N LEU A 10 17.33 -5.87 3.59
CA LEU A 10 16.37 -4.78 3.50
C LEU A 10 14.99 -5.26 3.05
N ARG A 11 14.94 -6.28 2.18
CA ARG A 11 13.67 -6.93 1.80
C ARG A 11 13.03 -7.65 2.99
N GLU A 12 13.83 -8.40 3.74
CA GLU A 12 13.37 -9.07 4.96
C GLU A 12 12.93 -8.09 6.04
N LEU A 13 13.63 -6.97 6.21
CA LEU A 13 13.23 -5.89 7.11
C LEU A 13 11.84 -5.35 6.75
N VAL A 14 11.64 -5.01 5.47
CA VAL A 14 10.37 -4.46 4.97
C VAL A 14 9.22 -5.47 5.14
N ALA A 15 9.44 -6.75 4.80
CA ALA A 15 8.44 -7.81 4.96
C ALA A 15 8.05 -8.05 6.43
N ARG A 16 9.04 -8.10 7.34
CA ARG A 16 8.80 -8.27 8.78
C ARG A 16 8.03 -7.09 9.37
N ARG A 17 8.44 -5.85 9.02
CA ARG A 17 7.74 -4.62 9.45
C ARG A 17 6.28 -4.62 9.03
N ALA A 18 6.00 -5.08 7.80
CA ALA A 18 4.65 -5.17 7.25
C ALA A 18 3.84 -6.40 7.72
N ARG A 19 4.41 -7.26 8.59
CA ARG A 19 3.78 -8.49 9.10
C ARG A 19 3.23 -9.40 8.00
N GLY A 20 3.92 -9.45 6.86
CA GLY A 20 3.48 -10.25 5.70
C GLY A 20 2.20 -9.74 5.04
N GLN A 21 1.82 -8.47 5.23
CA GLN A 21 0.66 -7.85 4.59
C GLN A 21 1.08 -6.72 3.66
N CYS A 22 0.39 -6.58 2.53
CA CYS A 22 0.58 -5.44 1.65
C CYS A 22 0.22 -4.14 2.39
N GLU A 23 1.15 -3.20 2.46
CA GLU A 23 1.00 -1.96 3.24
C GLU A 23 0.03 -0.94 2.60
N TYR A 24 -0.45 -1.22 1.38
CA TYR A 24 -1.48 -0.44 0.71
C TYR A 24 -2.87 -1.09 0.80
N CYS A 25 -3.00 -2.37 0.44
CA CYS A 25 -4.31 -3.03 0.35
C CYS A 25 -4.70 -3.86 1.58
N LEU A 26 -3.77 -4.07 2.51
CA LEU A 26 -3.91 -4.85 3.74
C LEU A 26 -4.15 -6.35 3.53
N THR A 27 -4.10 -6.84 2.28
CA THR A 27 -4.15 -8.27 1.99
C THR A 27 -2.91 -8.96 2.54
N ALA A 28 -3.10 -10.07 3.24
CA ALA A 28 -2.02 -10.94 3.66
C ALA A 28 -1.45 -11.74 2.50
N GLU A 29 -0.12 -11.82 2.44
CA GLU A 29 0.59 -12.62 1.45
C GLU A 29 0.15 -14.10 1.50
N SER A 30 -0.16 -14.63 2.69
CA SER A 30 -0.61 -16.00 2.90
C SER A 30 -1.92 -16.37 2.18
N ILE A 31 -2.74 -15.38 1.84
CA ILE A 31 -4.01 -15.57 1.12
C ILE A 31 -3.96 -15.00 -0.30
N SER A 32 -2.81 -14.44 -0.72
CA SER A 32 -2.64 -13.89 -2.05
C SER A 32 -1.97 -14.90 -2.97
N LEU A 33 -2.36 -14.91 -4.26
CA LEU A 33 -1.82 -15.81 -5.28
C LEU A 33 -0.36 -15.50 -5.70
N GLY A 34 0.34 -14.61 -5.00
CA GLY A 34 1.70 -14.24 -5.32
C GLY A 34 2.41 -13.55 -4.16
N THR A 35 3.74 -13.52 -4.25
CA THR A 35 4.57 -12.88 -3.24
C THR A 35 4.48 -11.36 -3.33
N CYS A 36 4.60 -10.71 -2.19
CA CYS A 36 4.79 -9.27 -2.13
C CYS A 36 6.23 -8.93 -2.50
N ALA A 37 6.39 -7.81 -3.19
CA ALA A 37 7.68 -7.23 -3.52
C ALA A 37 7.91 -5.99 -2.67
N VAL A 38 9.15 -5.51 -2.68
CA VAL A 38 9.49 -4.23 -2.10
C VAL A 38 9.26 -3.14 -3.17
N ASP A 39 8.28 -2.29 -2.91
CA ASP A 39 7.96 -1.09 -3.71
C ASP A 39 8.76 0.11 -3.19
N GLN A 40 9.22 0.95 -4.12
CA GLN A 40 9.79 2.25 -3.81
C GLN A 40 8.65 3.27 -3.79
N ILE A 41 8.33 3.78 -2.59
CA ILE A 41 7.19 4.67 -2.39
C ILE A 41 7.31 5.88 -3.31
N ILE A 42 8.48 6.52 -3.32
CA ILE A 42 8.94 7.44 -4.34
C ILE A 42 9.84 6.67 -5.32
N ALA A 43 9.44 6.58 -6.59
CA ALA A 43 10.23 5.88 -7.59
C ALA A 43 11.59 6.56 -7.87
N ILE A 44 12.61 5.80 -8.25
CA ILE A 44 13.94 6.34 -8.61
C ILE A 44 13.86 7.45 -9.66
N LYS A 45 12.96 7.33 -10.65
CA LYS A 45 12.79 8.35 -11.69
C LYS A 45 12.34 9.71 -11.16
N HIS A 46 11.79 9.72 -9.94
CA HIS A 46 11.36 10.91 -9.20
C HIS A 46 12.36 11.28 -8.09
N GLY A 47 13.57 10.70 -8.09
CA GLY A 47 14.61 10.98 -7.10
C GLY A 47 14.53 10.16 -5.82
N GLY A 48 13.69 9.12 -5.78
CA GLY A 48 13.58 8.24 -4.60
C GLY A 48 14.80 7.37 -4.36
N GLU A 49 15.18 7.22 -3.09
CA GLU A 49 16.30 6.40 -2.64
C GLU A 49 15.87 4.95 -2.34
N SER A 50 16.84 4.03 -2.23
CA SER A 50 16.59 2.61 -1.92
C SER A 50 16.92 2.29 -0.46
N ASP A 51 16.41 3.09 0.47
CA ASP A 51 16.57 2.93 1.92
C ASP A 51 15.28 2.47 2.60
N GLN A 52 15.34 2.11 3.88
CA GLN A 52 14.18 1.60 4.62
C GLN A 52 12.98 2.57 4.75
N ASP A 53 13.21 3.87 4.57
CA ASP A 53 12.24 4.96 4.74
C ASP A 53 11.51 5.31 3.43
N ASN A 54 12.00 4.81 2.29
CA ASN A 54 11.33 4.91 0.99
C ASN A 54 10.82 3.55 0.47
N LEU A 55 10.76 2.52 1.32
CA LEU A 55 10.36 1.18 0.92
C LEU A 55 9.07 0.70 1.62
N ALA A 56 8.19 0.08 0.83
CA ALA A 56 6.94 -0.52 1.28
C ALA A 56 6.80 -1.98 0.82
N TYR A 57 6.19 -2.83 1.65
CA TYR A 57 5.82 -4.19 1.27
C TYR A 57 4.54 -4.14 0.45
N CYS A 58 4.61 -4.57 -0.80
CA CYS A 58 3.58 -4.31 -1.78
C CYS A 58 3.26 -5.54 -2.61
N CYS A 59 1.99 -5.93 -2.65
CA CYS A 59 1.55 -7.00 -3.54
C CYS A 59 1.70 -6.61 -5.02
N SER A 60 1.77 -7.61 -5.89
CA SER A 60 1.96 -7.43 -7.34
C SER A 60 0.92 -6.51 -8.00
N LEU A 61 -0.35 -6.56 -7.56
CA LEU A 61 -1.42 -5.71 -8.08
C LEU A 61 -1.23 -4.24 -7.68
N CYS A 62 -1.03 -3.96 -6.39
CA CYS A 62 -0.80 -2.59 -5.92
C CYS A 62 0.45 -2.00 -6.56
N ASN A 63 1.51 -2.80 -6.70
CA ASN A 63 2.76 -2.37 -7.32
C ASN A 63 2.53 -2.02 -8.80
N ARG A 64 1.74 -2.82 -9.51
CA ARG A 64 1.38 -2.56 -10.91
C ARG A 64 0.55 -1.30 -11.08
N TYR A 65 -0.49 -1.11 -10.25
CA TYR A 65 -1.37 0.06 -10.38
C TYR A 65 -0.69 1.36 -9.95
N LYS A 66 0.12 1.33 -8.88
CA LYS A 66 0.92 2.49 -8.47
C LYS A 66 1.97 2.80 -9.53
N GLY A 67 2.65 1.77 -10.06
CA GLY A 67 3.75 1.93 -10.99
C GLY A 67 4.79 2.88 -10.42
N THR A 68 4.96 4.01 -11.10
CA THR A 68 5.90 5.05 -10.68
C THR A 68 5.22 6.29 -10.09
N ASP A 69 3.89 6.28 -9.99
CA ASP A 69 3.13 7.43 -9.55
C ASP A 69 3.33 7.67 -8.05
N VAL A 70 3.44 8.96 -7.68
CA VAL A 70 3.57 9.42 -6.29
C VAL A 70 2.39 10.32 -5.87
N ALA A 71 1.56 10.71 -6.84
CA ALA A 71 0.42 11.58 -6.67
C ALA A 71 -0.65 11.26 -7.73
N SER A 72 -1.89 11.67 -7.48
CA SER A 72 -2.95 11.69 -8.48
C SER A 72 -3.89 12.85 -8.20
N TYR A 73 -4.68 13.23 -9.20
CA TYR A 73 -5.74 14.21 -8.99
C TYR A 73 -6.86 13.59 -8.14
N ASP A 74 -7.24 14.33 -7.11
CA ASP A 74 -8.40 14.01 -6.31
C ASP A 74 -9.69 14.35 -7.06
N ALA A 75 -10.59 13.36 -7.17
CA ALA A 75 -11.83 13.50 -7.92
C ALA A 75 -12.84 14.45 -7.25
N LEU A 76 -12.71 14.72 -5.95
CA LEU A 76 -13.61 15.63 -5.24
C LEU A 76 -13.14 17.09 -5.30
N SER A 77 -11.87 17.35 -4.99
CA SER A 77 -11.32 18.71 -4.95
C SER A 77 -10.75 19.18 -6.29
N GLY A 78 -10.35 18.27 -7.18
CA GLY A 78 -9.60 18.60 -8.40
C GLY A 78 -8.11 18.85 -8.15
N GLU A 79 -7.66 18.83 -6.90
CA GLU A 79 -6.28 19.14 -6.52
C GLU A 79 -5.35 17.94 -6.71
N LEU A 80 -4.10 18.22 -7.07
CA LEU A 80 -3.05 17.20 -7.11
C LEU A 80 -2.68 16.78 -5.68
N THR A 81 -2.93 15.51 -5.34
CA THR A 81 -2.73 14.99 -3.98
C THR A 81 -1.74 13.83 -3.99
N LEU A 82 -0.85 13.80 -3.00
CA LEU A 82 0.11 12.70 -2.81
C LEU A 82 -0.60 11.39 -2.47
N LEU A 83 -0.02 10.27 -2.93
CA LEU A 83 -0.42 8.95 -2.48
C LEU A 83 0.02 8.70 -1.03
N TYR A 84 -0.62 7.74 -0.39
CA TYR A 84 -0.32 7.34 0.98
C TYR A 84 1.13 6.85 1.12
N HIS A 85 1.81 7.35 2.16
CA HIS A 85 3.20 7.05 2.44
C HIS A 85 3.34 6.32 3.79
N PRO A 86 3.43 4.97 3.82
CA PRO A 86 3.37 4.17 5.06
C PRO A 86 4.51 4.40 6.05
N ARG A 87 5.52 5.19 5.69
CA ARG A 87 6.63 5.60 6.57
C ARG A 87 6.47 7.00 7.18
N ARG A 88 5.55 7.80 6.66
CA ARG A 88 5.36 9.21 7.04
C ARG A 88 3.95 9.50 7.56
N GLN A 89 3.03 8.57 7.36
CA GLN A 89 1.61 8.73 7.61
C GLN A 89 1.11 7.50 8.34
N ARG A 90 0.28 7.73 9.36
CA ARG A 90 -0.39 6.67 10.12
C ARG A 90 -1.66 6.29 9.38
N TRP A 91 -1.89 4.98 9.18
CA TRP A 91 -3.04 4.53 8.39
C TRP A 91 -4.36 5.05 8.95
N LEU A 92 -4.52 4.94 10.27
CA LEU A 92 -5.74 5.29 10.99
C LEU A 92 -6.10 6.78 10.95
N ASP A 93 -5.12 7.66 10.68
CA ASP A 93 -5.39 9.09 10.53
C ASP A 93 -5.98 9.41 9.14
N HIS A 94 -5.88 8.48 8.18
CA HIS A 94 -6.28 8.70 6.79
C HIS A 94 -7.35 7.73 6.28
N CYS A 95 -7.44 6.51 6.79
CA CYS A 95 -8.36 5.49 6.28
C CYS A 95 -8.93 4.64 7.40
N ASP A 96 -10.22 4.35 7.29
CA ASP A 96 -10.90 3.36 8.11
C ASP A 96 -11.24 2.10 7.28
N VAL A 97 -11.61 1.01 7.95
CA VAL A 97 -12.03 -0.25 7.32
C VAL A 97 -13.38 -0.68 7.85
N ASN A 98 -14.37 -0.74 6.96
CA ASN A 98 -15.69 -1.25 7.29
C ASN A 98 -15.68 -2.76 7.54
N PRO A 99 -16.66 -3.29 8.31
CA PRO A 99 -16.81 -4.73 8.53
C PRO A 99 -17.00 -5.57 7.25
N ASP A 100 -17.47 -4.96 6.17
CA ASP A 100 -17.61 -5.60 4.86
C ASP A 100 -16.30 -5.69 4.06
N GLY A 101 -15.21 -5.15 4.61
CA GLY A 101 -13.90 -5.07 3.97
C GLY A 101 -13.68 -3.82 3.12
N THR A 102 -14.61 -2.87 3.08
CA THR A 102 -14.46 -1.61 2.33
C THR A 102 -13.48 -0.68 3.05
N LEU A 103 -12.51 -0.13 2.32
CA LEU A 103 -11.68 0.98 2.82
C LEU A 103 -12.43 2.30 2.67
N LEU A 104 -12.56 3.05 3.76
CA LEU A 104 -13.15 4.38 3.78
C LEU A 104 -12.07 5.45 3.86
N ALA A 105 -11.97 6.27 2.82
CA ALA A 105 -11.05 7.40 2.82
C ALA A 105 -11.54 8.52 3.73
N LEU A 106 -10.77 8.85 4.78
CA LEU A 106 -11.01 10.00 5.66
C LEU A 106 -10.35 11.28 5.12
N THR A 107 -9.38 11.14 4.21
CA THR A 107 -8.61 12.26 3.67
C THR A 107 -8.44 12.16 2.15
N ALA A 108 -8.00 13.26 1.52
CA ALA A 108 -7.70 13.26 0.09
C ALA A 108 -6.61 12.23 -0.29
N ILE A 109 -5.60 12.05 0.58
CA ILE A 109 -4.48 11.12 0.37
C ILE A 109 -4.97 9.69 0.15
N THR A 110 -5.80 9.17 1.04
CA THR A 110 -6.32 7.80 0.92
C THR A 110 -7.40 7.70 -0.14
N ARG A 111 -8.15 8.77 -0.42
CA ARG A 111 -9.09 8.78 -1.54
C ARG A 111 -8.39 8.61 -2.88
N VAL A 112 -7.31 9.35 -3.14
CA VAL A 112 -6.50 9.17 -4.36
C VAL A 112 -5.80 7.81 -4.38
N THR A 113 -5.31 7.35 -3.23
CA THR A 113 -4.64 6.04 -3.12
C THR A 113 -5.60 4.89 -3.40
N ILE A 114 -6.76 4.86 -2.76
CA ILE A 114 -7.80 3.84 -2.94
C ILE A 114 -8.25 3.79 -4.39
N ARG A 115 -8.46 4.95 -5.01
CA ARG A 115 -8.88 5.06 -6.42
C ARG A 115 -7.79 4.57 -7.36
N LEU A 116 -6.57 5.12 -7.26
CA LEU A 116 -5.47 4.80 -8.17
C LEU A 116 -5.07 3.33 -8.07
N LEU A 117 -4.93 2.80 -6.86
CA LEU A 117 -4.49 1.41 -6.62
C LEU A 117 -5.65 0.40 -6.66
N GLN A 118 -6.87 0.87 -6.92
CA GLN A 118 -8.09 0.05 -7.00
C GLN A 118 -8.32 -0.81 -5.74
N LEU A 119 -8.11 -0.22 -4.56
CA LEU A 119 -8.07 -0.96 -3.30
C LEU A 119 -9.42 -1.53 -2.85
N ASN A 120 -10.53 -1.05 -3.41
CA ASN A 120 -11.90 -1.51 -3.12
C ASN A 120 -12.51 -2.37 -4.24
N ARG A 121 -11.69 -2.99 -5.10
CA ARG A 121 -12.17 -4.00 -6.05
C ARG A 121 -12.78 -5.20 -5.32
N LYS A 122 -13.74 -5.86 -5.96
CA LYS A 122 -14.54 -6.96 -5.38
C LYS A 122 -13.70 -8.03 -4.69
N GLU A 123 -12.57 -8.43 -5.29
CA GLU A 123 -11.70 -9.45 -4.72
C GLU A 123 -11.03 -8.99 -3.42
N ARG A 124 -10.62 -7.72 -3.33
CA ARG A 124 -10.01 -7.15 -2.11
C ARG A 124 -11.00 -7.00 -0.97
N LEU A 125 -12.25 -6.67 -1.28
CA LEU A 125 -13.31 -6.63 -0.28
C LEU A 125 -13.51 -8.02 0.35
N SER A 126 -13.63 -9.05 -0.48
CA SER A 126 -13.79 -10.44 -0.02
C SER A 126 -12.60 -10.91 0.84
N GLU A 127 -11.37 -10.63 0.41
CA GLU A 127 -10.16 -10.97 1.17
C GLU A 127 -10.11 -10.26 2.53
N ARG A 128 -10.33 -8.94 2.56
CA ARG A 128 -10.32 -8.19 3.83
C ARG A 128 -11.47 -8.60 4.75
N ARG A 129 -12.65 -8.90 4.20
CA ARG A 129 -13.77 -9.43 4.99
C ARG A 129 -13.41 -10.73 5.70
N LEU A 130 -12.75 -11.66 5.01
CA LEU A 130 -12.26 -12.90 5.62
C LEU A 130 -11.22 -12.60 6.72
N LEU A 131 -10.27 -11.70 6.45
CA LEU A 131 -9.28 -11.29 7.45
C LEU A 131 -9.93 -10.67 8.69
N ILE A 132 -10.95 -9.82 8.54
CA ILE A 132 -11.70 -9.22 9.65
C ILE A 132 -12.45 -10.30 10.45
N GLN A 133 -13.17 -11.20 9.76
CA GLN A 133 -13.94 -12.28 10.39
C GLN A 133 -13.07 -13.20 11.26
N HIS A 134 -11.81 -13.42 10.86
CA HIS A 134 -10.85 -14.23 11.61
C HIS A 134 -9.92 -13.40 12.52
N GLN A 135 -10.13 -12.09 12.66
CA GLN A 135 -9.29 -11.18 13.46
C GLN A 135 -7.81 -11.16 13.03
N MET A 136 -7.57 -11.33 11.73
CA MET A 136 -6.24 -11.41 11.10
C MET A 136 -5.85 -10.16 10.32
N LEU A 137 -6.73 -9.16 10.24
CA LEU A 137 -6.41 -7.88 9.61
C LEU A 137 -5.54 -7.04 10.57
N ASN A 138 -4.30 -6.73 10.18
CA ASN A 138 -3.49 -5.76 10.92
C ASN A 138 -3.52 -4.43 10.19
N LEU A 139 -3.90 -3.37 10.91
CA LEU A 139 -3.81 -2.02 10.38
C LEU A 139 -2.39 -1.49 10.62
N PRO A 140 -1.73 -0.90 9.60
CA PRO A 140 -0.43 -0.28 9.77
C PRO A 140 -0.53 0.84 10.81
N GLN A 141 0.50 0.96 11.66
CA GLN A 141 0.59 2.04 12.63
C GLN A 141 0.89 3.38 11.96
#